data_AF-A0A1G7TH85-F1
#
_entry.id   AF-A0A1G7TH85-F1
#
_cell.length_a   1.000
_cell.length_b   1.000
_cell.length_c   1.000
_cell.angle_alpha   90.00
_cell.angle_beta   90.00
_cell.angle_gamma   90.00
#
_symmetry.space_group_name_H-M   'P 1'
#
loop_
_entity.id
_entity.type
_entity.pdbx_description
1 polymer ?
#
loop_
_entity_poly.entity_id
_entity_poly.type
_entity_poly.pdbx_seq_one_letter_code
_entity_poly.pdbx_strand_id
1 'polypeptide(L)'
;MIDDAHVVSTLASRAIVPDASQRAAIAALVTLLGGPTRRKAAGHARAPLGVYCHGLPGRGKSLVVDTVFELAGCAKRRIHFHEFLREMNRRLVNEPRGDDRLGSVSRQWLDGVTLLCFDEFHVHDIADAFLIGRFLEVALELGTRIVLTSNYAPQGLLPNPEFHERFQPTIARIEQHFTVIHFDGARDYRFSGAAAQRPRFFAPLDASTSEQVRRLFVQAEGEEALGPQTLSAAGRPLHVQAAGAALLWAGFDELCIASRSHLDYLDLAECWQGLIVDQLHTDALAKAQTLQRFVWLVDIFYDRKRALFIASDQPIATALSGLEGAHDLSRTLSRLAEMQSRAYSNRFDGAEASAEATTCP
;
A
#
# COMPACT_ATOMS: atom_id res chain seq x y z
N MET A 1 29.62 6.41 -2.54
CA MET A 1 29.06 6.27 -1.18
C MET A 1 27.86 7.18 -1.13
N ILE A 2 26.72 6.74 -0.60
CA ILE A 2 25.54 7.61 -0.51
C ILE A 2 25.82 8.74 0.48
N ASP A 3 25.42 9.97 0.16
CA ASP A 3 25.50 11.12 1.05
C ASP A 3 24.18 11.91 1.01
N ASP A 4 23.97 12.72 2.05
CA ASP A 4 22.75 13.51 2.23
C ASP A 4 22.47 14.43 1.02
N ALA A 5 23.51 15.03 0.45
CA ALA A 5 23.40 15.97 -0.66
C ALA A 5 22.89 15.27 -1.94
N HIS A 6 23.36 14.06 -2.22
CA HIS A 6 22.91 13.26 -3.35
C HIS A 6 21.45 12.83 -3.19
N VAL A 7 21.01 12.42 -1.99
CA VAL A 7 19.61 12.08 -1.73
C VAL A 7 18.72 13.31 -1.91
N VAL A 8 19.10 14.46 -1.34
CA VAL A 8 18.35 15.72 -1.47
C VAL A 8 18.30 16.19 -2.93
N SER A 9 19.41 16.10 -3.67
CA SER A 9 19.44 16.44 -5.10
C SER A 9 18.52 15.53 -5.92
N THR A 10 18.44 14.25 -5.58
CA THR A 10 17.54 13.29 -6.26
C THR A 10 16.08 13.63 -5.98
N LEU A 11 15.73 13.98 -4.74
CA LEU A 11 14.39 14.49 -4.41
C LEU A 11 14.07 15.80 -5.14
N ALA A 12 15.04 16.72 -5.22
CA ALA A 12 14.88 17.98 -5.92
C ALA A 12 14.62 17.78 -7.42
N SER A 13 15.25 16.78 -8.06
CA SER A 13 14.97 16.40 -9.45
C SER A 13 13.54 15.93 -9.68
N ARG A 14 12.87 15.47 -8.62
CA ARG A 14 11.45 15.09 -8.61
C ARG A 14 10.53 16.25 -8.19
N ALA A 15 11.06 17.48 -8.14
CA ALA A 15 10.40 18.70 -7.65
C ALA A 15 9.96 18.62 -6.16
N ILE A 16 10.69 17.86 -5.35
CA ILE A 16 10.39 17.68 -3.93
C ILE A 16 11.49 18.34 -3.10
N VAL A 17 11.08 19.30 -2.27
CA VAL A 17 11.96 19.91 -1.26
C VAL A 17 11.66 19.25 0.07
N PRO A 18 12.61 18.49 0.66
CA PRO A 18 12.35 17.78 1.89
C PRO A 18 12.13 18.75 3.05
N ASP A 19 11.22 18.41 3.97
CA ASP A 19 11.04 19.13 5.22
C ASP A 19 12.07 18.72 6.29
N ALA A 20 11.92 19.23 7.52
CA ALA A 20 12.85 18.93 8.62
C ALA A 20 12.82 17.44 9.02
N SER A 21 11.63 16.82 9.10
CA SER A 21 11.47 15.41 9.45
C SER A 21 12.07 14.49 8.38
N GLN A 22 11.89 14.86 7.11
CA GLN A 22 12.45 14.15 5.96
C GLN A 22 13.97 14.28 5.91
N ARG A 23 14.53 15.45 6.20
CA ARG A 23 16.00 15.62 6.32
C ARG A 23 16.57 14.77 7.44
N ALA A 24 15.90 14.70 8.60
CA ALA A 24 16.33 13.83 9.70
C ALA A 24 16.30 12.35 9.31
N ALA A 25 15.26 11.91 8.59
CA ALA A 25 15.17 10.56 8.05
C ALA A 25 16.29 10.25 7.05
N ILE A 26 16.59 11.18 6.13
CA ILE A 26 17.68 11.04 5.15
C ILE A 26 19.00 10.85 5.88
N ALA A 27 19.34 11.71 6.84
CA ALA A 27 20.59 11.62 7.60
C ALA A 27 20.70 10.27 8.36
N ALA A 28 19.61 9.81 8.97
CA ALA A 28 19.57 8.53 9.66
C ALA A 28 19.79 7.35 8.70
N LEU A 29 19.15 7.37 7.52
CA LEU A 29 19.27 6.32 6.51
C LEU A 29 20.66 6.31 5.84
N VAL A 30 21.25 7.48 5.58
CA VAL A 30 22.63 7.60 5.08
C VAL A 30 23.61 7.06 6.12
N THR A 31 23.42 7.40 7.40
CA THR A 31 24.24 6.86 8.50
C THR A 31 24.13 5.33 8.59
N LEU A 32 22.93 4.79 8.48
CA LEU A 32 22.68 3.34 8.47
C LEU A 32 23.46 2.64 7.33
N LEU A 33 23.45 3.24 6.13
CA LEU A 33 24.12 2.71 4.95
C LEU A 33 25.66 2.87 4.99
N GLY A 34 26.13 3.96 5.59
CA GLY A 34 27.56 4.28 5.76
C GLY A 34 28.24 3.56 6.93
N GLY A 35 27.48 3.09 7.92
CA GLY A 35 28.02 2.40 9.09
C GLY A 35 28.74 1.08 8.75
N PRO A 36 29.81 0.71 9.46
CA PRO A 36 30.54 -0.54 9.20
C PRO A 36 29.62 -1.76 9.41
N THR A 37 29.63 -2.70 8.46
CA THR A 37 28.96 -3.99 8.66
C THR A 37 29.65 -4.74 9.81
N ARG A 38 28.91 -5.56 10.57
CA ARG A 38 29.38 -6.27 11.79
C ARG A 38 30.73 -7.01 11.60
N ARG A 39 31.09 -7.34 10.37
CA ARG A 39 32.38 -7.91 9.96
C ARG A 39 33.60 -6.98 10.17
N LYS A 40 33.41 -5.68 10.44
CA LYS A 40 34.47 -4.67 10.64
C LYS A 40 34.40 -3.91 11.98
N ALA A 41 33.41 -4.16 12.83
CA ALA A 41 33.17 -3.35 14.04
C ALA A 41 33.63 -4.07 15.32
N ALA A 42 34.94 -4.26 15.46
CA ALA A 42 35.55 -4.60 16.76
C ALA A 42 35.94 -3.28 17.45
N GLY A 43 35.07 -2.76 18.33
CA GLY A 43 35.45 -1.74 19.32
C GLY A 43 34.94 -0.31 19.13
N HIS A 44 33.88 -0.06 18.35
CA HIS A 44 33.18 1.25 18.36
C HIS A 44 31.72 1.06 18.81
N ALA A 45 31.15 2.07 19.46
CA ALA A 45 29.74 2.09 19.87
C ALA A 45 28.87 1.60 18.71
N ARG A 46 28.00 0.61 18.97
CA ARG A 46 27.20 -0.06 17.93
C ARG A 46 26.35 0.99 17.22
N ALA A 47 26.70 1.32 15.99
CA ALA A 47 25.85 2.11 15.12
C ALA A 47 24.46 1.44 15.01
N PRO A 48 23.38 2.23 14.92
CA PRO A 48 22.03 1.68 14.79
C PRO A 48 21.97 0.76 13.57
N LEU A 49 21.34 -0.40 13.76
CA LEU A 49 21.16 -1.41 12.70
C LEU A 49 19.84 -1.23 11.97
N GLY A 50 19.01 -0.27 12.39
CA GLY A 50 17.83 0.09 11.63
C GLY A 50 17.35 1.52 11.79
N VAL A 51 16.36 1.86 10.97
CA VAL A 51 15.64 3.14 11.01
C VAL A 51 14.14 2.83 11.00
N TYR A 52 13.39 3.41 11.94
CA TYR A 52 11.95 3.25 12.06
C TYR A 52 11.27 4.58 11.74
N CYS A 53 10.69 4.69 10.55
CA CYS A 53 9.97 5.87 10.09
C CYS A 53 8.48 5.71 10.38
N HIS A 54 7.91 6.54 11.25
CA HIS A 54 6.47 6.53 11.53
C HIS A 54 5.81 7.88 11.40
N GLY A 55 4.50 7.89 11.31
CA GLY A 55 3.70 9.12 11.19
C GLY A 55 2.45 8.83 10.38
N LEU A 56 1.57 9.81 10.27
CA LEU A 56 0.31 9.62 9.54
C LEU A 56 0.55 9.23 8.06
N PRO A 57 -0.46 8.62 7.42
CA PRO A 57 -0.45 8.42 5.98
C PRO A 57 -0.17 9.74 5.23
N GLY A 58 0.50 9.65 4.07
CA GLY A 58 0.72 10.81 3.20
C GLY A 58 1.89 11.74 3.55
N ARG A 59 2.58 11.53 4.67
CA ARG A 59 3.68 12.40 5.14
C ARG A 59 5.02 12.21 4.40
N GLY A 60 5.06 11.42 3.32
CA GLY A 60 6.27 11.22 2.51
C GLY A 60 7.31 10.23 3.09
N LYS A 61 6.92 9.38 4.04
CA LYS A 61 7.78 8.31 4.58
C LYS A 61 8.34 7.41 3.48
N SER A 62 7.44 6.84 2.68
CA SER A 62 7.79 5.93 1.58
C SER A 62 8.69 6.64 0.58
N LEU A 63 8.35 7.86 0.15
CA LEU A 63 9.15 8.63 -0.80
C LEU A 63 10.63 8.77 -0.41
N VAL A 64 10.91 9.11 0.86
CA VAL A 64 12.30 9.21 1.36
C VAL A 64 12.98 7.85 1.34
N VAL A 65 12.28 6.81 1.82
CA VAL A 65 12.79 5.43 1.83
C VAL A 65 13.01 4.90 0.42
N ASP A 66 12.13 5.20 -0.54
CA ASP A 66 12.23 4.86 -1.97
C ASP A 66 13.52 5.42 -2.54
N THR A 67 13.75 6.71 -2.33
CA THR A 67 14.91 7.43 -2.88
C THR A 67 16.20 6.85 -2.33
N VAL A 68 16.27 6.61 -1.01
CA VAL A 68 17.47 6.01 -0.40
C VAL A 68 17.63 4.55 -0.83
N PHE A 69 16.54 3.79 -0.92
CA PHE A 69 16.57 2.41 -1.38
C PHE A 69 17.11 2.31 -2.81
N GLU A 70 16.66 3.16 -3.73
CA GLU A 70 17.17 3.23 -5.11
C GLU A 70 18.67 3.50 -5.14
N LEU A 71 19.14 4.49 -4.37
CA LEU A 71 20.54 4.91 -4.31
C LEU A 71 21.46 3.92 -3.55
N ALA A 72 20.91 3.01 -2.76
CA ALA A 72 21.69 2.02 -2.03
C ALA A 72 22.35 1.01 -2.99
N GLY A 73 23.68 1.03 -3.06
CA GLY A 73 24.48 0.13 -3.91
C GLY A 73 24.81 -1.23 -3.30
N CYS A 74 23.93 -1.77 -2.44
CA CYS A 74 24.13 -3.05 -1.76
C CYS A 74 23.03 -4.07 -2.14
N ALA A 75 23.23 -5.33 -1.79
CA ALA A 75 22.19 -6.34 -1.93
C ALA A 75 21.01 -5.99 -1.02
N LYS A 76 19.89 -5.60 -1.64
CA LYS A 76 18.77 -4.95 -0.97
C LYS A 76 17.47 -5.65 -1.34
N ARG A 77 16.56 -5.73 -0.37
CA ARG A 77 15.23 -6.30 -0.55
C ARG A 77 14.20 -5.38 0.07
N ARG A 78 13.08 -5.22 -0.62
CA ARG A 78 11.94 -4.43 -0.16
C ARG A 78 10.66 -5.21 -0.35
N ILE A 79 9.78 -5.17 0.64
CA ILE A 79 8.56 -5.97 0.68
C ILE A 79 7.52 -5.34 1.61
N HIS A 80 6.24 -5.49 1.27
CA HIS A 80 5.17 -5.14 2.20
C HIS A 80 5.08 -6.15 3.35
N PHE A 81 4.76 -5.67 4.56
CA PHE A 81 4.79 -6.52 5.75
C PHE A 81 3.89 -7.78 5.64
N HIS A 82 2.68 -7.65 5.08
CA HIS A 82 1.77 -8.78 4.89
C HIS A 82 2.26 -9.81 3.87
N GLU A 83 2.95 -9.37 2.81
CA GLU A 83 3.56 -10.29 1.83
C GLU A 83 4.71 -11.07 2.45
N PHE A 84 5.49 -10.42 3.30
CA PHE A 84 6.54 -11.06 4.10
C PHE A 84 5.96 -12.14 5.02
N LEU A 85 4.91 -11.82 5.79
CA LEU A 85 4.25 -12.80 6.66
C LEU A 85 3.79 -14.03 5.87
N ARG A 86 3.17 -13.80 4.70
CA ARG A 86 2.73 -14.88 3.81
C ARG A 86 3.90 -15.73 3.29
N GLU A 87 5.01 -15.11 2.90
CA GLU A 87 6.20 -15.83 2.44
C GLU A 87 6.84 -16.64 3.58
N MET A 88 6.99 -16.04 4.76
CA MET A 88 7.52 -16.70 5.94
C MET A 88 6.67 -17.89 6.34
N ASN A 89 5.35 -17.71 6.46
CA ASN A 89 4.43 -18.80 6.79
C ASN A 89 4.50 -19.95 5.78
N ARG A 90 4.62 -19.67 4.48
CA ARG A 90 4.78 -20.70 3.45
C ARG A 90 6.08 -21.51 3.63
N ARG A 91 7.20 -20.84 3.91
CA ARG A 91 8.49 -21.50 4.17
C ARG A 91 8.42 -22.30 5.48
N LEU A 92 7.79 -21.72 6.50
CA LEU A 92 7.50 -22.38 7.77
C LEU A 92 6.51 -23.53 7.65
N VAL A 93 5.82 -23.78 6.53
CA VAL A 93 5.05 -25.03 6.38
C VAL A 93 5.97 -26.15 5.91
N ASN A 94 6.93 -25.84 5.04
CA ASN A 94 7.79 -26.81 4.37
C ASN A 94 9.10 -27.11 5.13
N GLU A 95 9.51 -26.26 6.07
CA GLU A 95 10.73 -26.48 6.86
C GLU A 95 10.56 -27.68 7.81
N PRO A 96 11.55 -28.57 7.98
CA PRO A 96 11.47 -29.64 8.99
C PRO A 96 11.18 -29.11 10.40
N ARG A 97 10.54 -29.93 11.25
CA ARG A 97 10.38 -29.58 12.67
C ARG A 97 11.76 -29.60 13.34
N GLY A 98 12.05 -28.57 14.14
CA GLY A 98 13.27 -28.43 14.91
C GLY A 98 13.11 -27.34 15.96
N ASP A 99 14.07 -27.25 16.88
CA ASP A 99 13.99 -26.40 18.08
C ASP A 99 13.81 -24.90 17.77
N ASP A 100 14.48 -24.40 16.73
CA ASP A 100 14.33 -23.00 16.25
C ASP A 100 14.07 -22.97 14.74
N ARG A 101 12.94 -23.57 14.36
CA ARG A 101 12.47 -23.59 12.96
C ARG A 101 12.35 -22.19 12.37
N LEU A 102 11.84 -21.24 13.14
CA LEU A 102 11.66 -19.86 12.70
C LEU A 102 12.99 -19.15 12.47
N GLY A 103 13.99 -19.34 13.35
CA GLY A 103 15.31 -18.79 13.12
C GLY A 103 16.04 -19.44 11.94
N SER A 104 15.85 -20.74 11.68
CA SER A 104 16.36 -21.40 10.47
C SER A 104 15.80 -20.74 9.20
N VAL A 105 14.47 -20.63 9.10
CA VAL A 105 13.80 -20.00 7.96
C VAL A 105 14.20 -18.53 7.83
N SER A 106 14.33 -17.80 8.95
CA SER A 106 14.76 -16.39 8.94
C SER A 106 16.17 -16.24 8.36
N ARG A 107 17.12 -17.10 8.78
CA ARG A 107 18.49 -17.11 8.24
C ARG A 107 18.52 -17.40 6.74
N GLN A 108 17.74 -18.38 6.28
CA GLN A 108 17.61 -18.70 4.85
C GLN A 108 16.95 -17.56 4.07
N TRP A 109 15.97 -16.88 4.66
CA TRP A 109 15.25 -15.77 4.02
C TRP A 109 16.14 -14.52 3.87
N LEU A 110 16.99 -14.27 4.87
CA LEU A 110 17.92 -13.15 4.94
C LEU A 110 19.23 -13.41 4.18
N ASP A 111 19.44 -14.61 3.66
CA ASP A 111 20.67 -14.93 2.92
C ASP A 111 20.85 -13.99 1.72
N GLY A 112 22.05 -13.42 1.61
CA GLY A 112 22.35 -12.40 0.62
C GLY A 112 21.70 -11.02 0.83
N VAL A 113 20.87 -10.80 1.86
CA VAL A 113 20.20 -9.51 2.10
C VAL A 113 21.00 -8.63 3.05
N THR A 114 21.56 -7.53 2.53
CA THR A 114 22.29 -6.52 3.33
C THR A 114 21.38 -5.41 3.86
N LEU A 115 20.43 -4.97 3.05
CA LEU A 115 19.42 -3.96 3.41
C LEU A 115 18.02 -4.55 3.21
N LEU A 116 17.20 -4.48 4.26
CA LEU A 116 15.81 -4.90 4.23
C LEU A 116 14.90 -3.72 4.55
N CYS A 117 13.98 -3.40 3.64
CA CYS A 117 12.96 -2.39 3.84
C CYS A 117 11.58 -3.03 3.95
N PHE A 118 10.91 -2.86 5.09
CA PHE A 118 9.50 -3.20 5.24
C PHE A 118 8.63 -1.96 5.03
N ASP A 119 7.70 -2.09 4.09
CA ASP A 119 6.63 -1.13 3.93
C ASP A 119 5.40 -1.54 4.71
N GLU A 120 4.67 -0.54 5.22
CA GLU A 120 3.43 -0.73 5.96
C GLU A 120 3.61 -1.68 7.15
N PHE A 121 4.62 -1.46 7.97
CA PHE A 121 4.86 -2.24 9.17
C PHE A 121 3.76 -2.00 10.20
N HIS A 122 2.81 -2.93 10.32
CA HIS A 122 1.75 -2.91 11.32
C HIS A 122 1.54 -4.32 11.87
N VAL A 123 1.48 -4.43 13.19
CA VAL A 123 1.29 -5.71 13.88
C VAL A 123 -0.02 -5.61 14.65
N HIS A 124 -1.00 -6.42 14.28
CA HIS A 124 -2.33 -6.43 14.90
C HIS A 124 -2.71 -7.77 15.53
N ASP A 125 -2.02 -8.85 15.15
CA ASP A 125 -2.25 -10.20 15.66
C ASP A 125 -1.03 -10.72 16.43
N ILE A 126 -1.30 -11.54 17.47
CA ILE A 126 -0.28 -12.10 18.35
C ILE A 126 0.60 -13.16 17.65
N ALA A 127 0.07 -13.92 16.69
CA ALA A 127 0.85 -14.90 15.94
C ALA A 127 1.90 -14.20 15.06
N ASP A 128 1.50 -13.13 14.37
CA ASP A 128 2.39 -12.30 13.57
C ASP A 128 3.45 -11.60 14.44
N ALA A 129 3.05 -11.18 15.65
CA ALA A 129 3.93 -10.56 16.64
C ALA A 129 5.10 -11.47 17.05
N PHE A 130 4.84 -12.77 17.29
CA PHE A 130 5.89 -13.74 17.58
C PHE A 130 6.80 -13.98 16.37
N LEU A 131 6.21 -14.11 15.18
CA LEU A 131 6.96 -14.32 13.94
C LEU A 131 7.95 -13.18 13.70
N ILE A 132 7.45 -11.94 13.73
CA ILE A 132 8.28 -10.77 13.46
C ILE A 132 9.29 -10.52 14.56
N GLY A 133 8.94 -10.76 15.83
CA GLY A 133 9.87 -10.60 16.96
C GLY A 133 11.12 -11.46 16.80
N ARG A 134 10.95 -12.76 16.51
CA ARG A 134 12.07 -13.67 16.28
C ARG A 134 12.81 -13.35 14.98
N PHE A 135 12.10 -12.94 13.92
CA PHE A 135 12.74 -12.55 12.66
C PHE A 135 13.66 -11.33 12.83
N LEU A 136 13.19 -10.27 13.50
CA LEU A 136 13.99 -9.08 13.77
C LEU A 136 15.22 -9.38 14.62
N GLU A 137 15.07 -10.26 15.62
CA GLU A 137 16.20 -10.74 16.42
C GLU A 137 17.29 -11.37 15.53
N VAL A 138 16.92 -12.31 14.67
CA VAL A 138 17.87 -12.98 13.75
C VAL A 138 18.48 -11.98 12.76
N ALA A 139 17.70 -11.05 12.23
CA ALA A 139 18.19 -10.03 11.29
C ALA A 139 19.23 -9.11 11.95
N LEU A 140 19.00 -8.67 13.18
CA LEU A 140 19.95 -7.88 13.96
C LEU A 140 21.20 -8.69 14.31
N GLU A 141 21.06 -9.99 14.60
CA GLU A 141 22.18 -10.90 14.82
C GLU A 141 23.08 -11.04 13.59
N LEU A 142 22.49 -11.18 12.41
CA LEU A 142 23.22 -11.22 11.14
C LEU A 142 23.80 -9.87 10.72
N GLY A 143 23.36 -8.77 11.37
CA GLY A 143 23.77 -7.42 11.02
C GLY A 143 23.13 -6.91 9.72
N THR A 144 21.98 -7.47 9.35
CA THR A 144 21.14 -6.93 8.29
C THR A 144 20.66 -5.53 8.70
N ARG A 145 20.79 -4.56 7.80
CA ARG A 145 20.29 -3.20 8.01
C ARG A 145 18.79 -3.18 7.72
N ILE A 146 17.98 -2.65 8.64
CA ILE A 146 16.53 -2.74 8.54
C ILE A 146 15.91 -1.34 8.49
N VAL A 147 15.00 -1.10 7.56
CA VAL A 147 14.18 0.11 7.51
C VAL A 147 12.73 -0.30 7.64
N LEU A 148 12.01 0.30 8.58
CA LEU A 148 10.59 0.07 8.83
C LEU A 148 9.81 1.35 8.52
N THR A 149 8.76 1.28 7.71
CA THR A 149 7.80 2.39 7.56
C THR A 149 6.45 2.01 8.16
N SER A 150 5.93 2.80 9.08
CA SER A 150 4.68 2.51 9.80
C SER A 150 3.76 3.74 9.91
N ASN A 151 2.48 3.50 10.15
CA ASN A 151 1.56 4.56 10.58
C ASN A 151 1.57 4.76 12.10
N TYR A 152 2.12 3.81 12.85
CA TYR A 152 2.13 3.79 14.31
C TYR A 152 3.55 3.98 14.84
N ALA A 153 3.68 4.70 15.96
CA ALA A 153 4.90 4.67 16.75
C ALA A 153 5.17 3.23 17.25
N PRO A 154 6.41 2.85 17.60
CA PRO A 154 6.71 1.50 18.09
C PRO A 154 5.80 1.05 19.25
N GLN A 155 5.52 1.96 20.19
CA GLN A 155 4.62 1.71 21.32
C GLN A 155 3.14 1.51 20.93
N GLY A 156 2.75 1.90 19.71
CA GLY A 156 1.41 1.68 19.19
C GLY A 156 1.24 0.35 18.45
N LEU A 157 2.29 -0.47 18.35
CA LEU A 157 2.22 -1.78 17.71
C LEU A 157 1.52 -2.78 18.63
N LEU A 158 0.70 -3.65 18.03
CA LEU A 158 -0.15 -4.62 18.73
C LEU A 158 -1.00 -3.96 19.81
N PRO A 159 -1.99 -3.11 19.45
CA PRO A 159 -2.75 -2.31 20.41
C PRO A 159 -3.70 -3.13 21.30
N ASN A 160 -3.90 -4.42 21.02
CA ASN A 160 -4.72 -5.30 21.85
C ASN A 160 -4.12 -5.42 23.26
N PRO A 161 -4.79 -4.92 24.32
CA PRO A 161 -4.24 -4.89 25.67
C PRO A 161 -3.85 -6.26 26.23
N GLU A 162 -4.57 -7.33 25.85
CA GLU A 162 -4.31 -8.70 26.34
C GLU A 162 -2.99 -9.27 25.82
N PHE A 163 -2.56 -8.80 24.64
CA PHE A 163 -1.40 -9.34 23.93
C PHE A 163 -0.24 -8.35 23.86
N HIS A 164 -0.48 -7.06 24.10
CA HIS A 164 0.50 -6.00 24.00
C HIS A 164 1.74 -6.25 24.88
N GLU A 165 1.55 -6.67 26.12
CA GLU A 165 2.66 -7.00 27.04
C GLU A 165 3.60 -8.07 26.49
N ARG A 166 3.08 -9.01 25.69
CA ARG A 166 3.90 -10.08 25.08
C ARG A 166 4.78 -9.55 23.95
N PHE A 167 4.42 -8.42 23.34
CA PHE A 167 5.17 -7.79 22.25
C PHE A 167 6.12 -6.68 22.72
N GLN A 168 5.97 -6.20 23.95
CA GLN A 168 6.87 -5.23 24.59
C GLN A 168 8.37 -5.57 24.44
N PRO A 169 8.84 -6.83 24.58
CA PRO A 169 10.24 -7.17 24.35
C PRO A 169 10.72 -6.85 22.92
N THR A 170 9.86 -7.02 21.91
CA THR A 170 10.18 -6.67 20.52
C THR A 170 10.19 -5.16 20.32
N ILE A 171 9.24 -4.44 20.93
CA ILE A 171 9.21 -2.96 20.90
C ILE A 171 10.50 -2.40 21.51
N ALA A 172 10.91 -2.89 22.68
CA ALA A 172 12.16 -2.49 23.33
C ALA A 172 13.39 -2.73 22.44
N ARG A 173 13.43 -3.85 21.69
CA ARG A 173 14.51 -4.11 20.72
C ARG A 173 14.50 -3.12 19.57
N ILE A 174 13.32 -2.75 19.05
CA ILE A 174 13.19 -1.72 18.02
C ILE A 174 13.75 -0.40 18.57
N GLU A 175 13.31 0.04 19.75
CA GLU A 175 13.76 1.31 20.34
C GLU A 175 15.27 1.33 20.66
N GLN A 176 15.86 0.18 21.00
CA GLN A 176 17.29 0.07 21.29
C GLN A 176 18.18 0.05 20.04
N HIS A 177 17.71 -0.56 18.94
CA HIS A 177 18.54 -0.81 17.76
C HIS A 177 18.21 0.06 16.56
N PHE A 178 17.08 0.76 16.59
CA PHE A 178 16.59 1.59 15.49
C PHE A 178 16.63 3.06 15.87
N THR A 179 17.01 3.91 14.90
CA THR A 179 16.73 5.33 14.99
C THR A 179 15.26 5.56 14.64
N VAL A 180 14.45 5.96 15.62
CA VAL A 180 13.02 6.25 15.42
C VAL A 180 12.85 7.68 14.93
N ILE A 181 12.20 7.85 13.78
CA ILE A 181 11.93 9.14 13.15
C ILE A 181 10.42 9.32 12.99
N HIS A 182 9.91 10.41 13.55
CA HIS A 182 8.52 10.81 13.39
C HIS A 182 8.36 11.78 12.22
N PHE A 183 7.45 11.45 11.30
CA PHE A 183 7.03 12.27 10.17
C PHE A 183 5.73 12.98 10.54
N ASP A 184 5.86 14.17 11.10
CA ASP A 184 4.78 15.07 11.50
C ASP A 184 4.56 16.26 10.55
N GLY A 185 5.26 16.26 9.40
CA GLY A 185 5.22 17.35 8.43
C GLY A 185 3.78 17.69 8.01
N ALA A 186 3.40 18.97 8.05
CA ALA A 186 2.04 19.43 7.78
C ALA A 186 1.53 19.09 6.37
N ARG A 187 2.45 18.88 5.41
CA ARG A 187 2.15 18.61 4.00
C ARG A 187 1.84 17.13 3.78
N ASP A 188 0.68 16.85 3.21
CA ASP A 188 0.37 15.52 2.67
C ASP A 188 0.82 15.47 1.19
N TYR A 189 1.85 14.65 0.94
CA TYR A 189 2.48 14.47 -0.36
C TYR A 189 1.61 13.67 -1.33
N ARG A 190 0.57 12.96 -0.87
CA ARG A 190 -0.42 12.33 -1.77
C ARG A 190 -1.19 13.38 -2.57
N PHE A 191 -1.49 14.51 -1.93
CA PHE A 191 -2.20 15.64 -2.56
C PHE A 191 -1.25 16.63 -3.25
N SER A 192 0.06 16.39 -3.17
CA SER A 192 1.08 17.23 -3.83
C SER A 192 1.37 16.82 -5.26
N GLY A 193 0.88 15.66 -5.71
CA GLY A 193 0.83 15.33 -7.13
C GLY A 193 -0.26 16.15 -7.81
N ALA A 194 0.03 16.72 -8.98
CA ALA A 194 -1.04 17.27 -9.81
C ALA A 194 -2.13 16.20 -9.96
N ALA A 195 -3.41 16.56 -9.79
CA ALA A 195 -4.54 15.65 -9.94
C ALA A 195 -4.37 14.83 -11.23
N ALA A 196 -4.70 13.53 -11.22
CA ALA A 196 -4.75 12.71 -12.43
C ALA A 196 -5.40 13.52 -13.56
N GLN A 197 -4.86 13.42 -14.79
CA GLN A 197 -5.39 14.22 -15.90
C GLN A 197 -6.89 14.01 -16.09
N ARG A 198 -7.41 12.84 -15.67
CA ARG A 198 -8.84 12.56 -15.51
C ARG A 198 -9.23 12.34 -14.04
N PRO A 199 -10.37 12.90 -13.60
CA PRO A 199 -10.96 12.57 -12.31
C PRO A 199 -11.39 11.10 -12.27
N ARG A 200 -11.09 10.41 -11.17
CA ARG A 200 -11.53 9.01 -10.97
C ARG A 200 -12.75 8.85 -10.10
N PHE A 201 -12.90 9.72 -9.10
CA PHE A 201 -14.02 9.70 -8.18
C PHE A 201 -14.88 10.94 -8.37
N PHE A 202 -16.18 10.72 -8.49
CA PHE A 202 -17.17 11.71 -8.85
C PHE A 202 -18.19 11.83 -7.72
N ALA A 203 -18.48 13.06 -7.32
CA ALA A 203 -19.55 13.37 -6.37
C ALA A 203 -19.98 14.83 -6.58
N PRO A 204 -21.26 15.17 -6.37
CA PRO A 204 -22.36 14.28 -5.96
C PRO A 204 -22.96 13.48 -7.14
N LEU A 205 -23.92 12.59 -6.86
CA LEU A 205 -24.74 11.91 -7.88
C LEU A 205 -25.74 12.89 -8.49
N ASP A 206 -25.30 13.63 -9.50
CA ASP A 206 -26.11 14.52 -10.30
C ASP A 206 -25.95 14.23 -11.81
N ALA A 207 -26.71 14.96 -12.64
CA ALA A 207 -26.67 14.79 -14.09
C ALA A 207 -25.28 15.07 -14.69
N SER A 208 -24.46 15.93 -14.05
CA SER A 208 -23.10 16.23 -14.50
C SER A 208 -22.20 15.03 -14.26
N THR A 209 -22.26 14.41 -13.08
CA THR A 209 -21.53 13.18 -12.75
C THR A 209 -21.93 12.04 -13.68
N SER A 210 -23.23 11.83 -13.92
CA SER A 210 -23.69 10.78 -14.85
C SER A 210 -23.14 10.98 -16.27
N GLU A 211 -23.11 12.23 -16.76
CA GLU A 211 -22.54 12.54 -18.08
C GLU A 211 -21.02 12.35 -18.11
N GLN A 212 -20.30 12.71 -17.05
CA GLN A 212 -18.85 12.48 -16.94
C GLN A 212 -18.51 10.99 -16.96
N VAL A 213 -19.23 10.17 -16.19
CA VAL A 213 -19.06 8.72 -16.15
C VAL A 213 -19.38 8.10 -17.51
N ARG A 214 -20.48 8.54 -18.15
CA ARG A 214 -20.83 8.09 -19.50
C ARG A 214 -19.74 8.41 -20.51
N ARG A 215 -19.25 9.66 -20.52
CA ARG A 215 -18.16 10.07 -21.42
C ARG A 215 -16.90 9.26 -21.20
N LEU A 216 -16.56 8.96 -19.95
CA LEU A 216 -15.41 8.13 -19.60
C LEU A 216 -15.53 6.75 -20.22
N PHE A 217 -16.70 6.12 -20.11
CA PHE A 217 -16.94 4.82 -20.73
C PHE A 217 -16.88 4.88 -22.27
N VAL A 218 -17.58 5.84 -22.87
CA VAL A 218 -17.64 5.99 -24.34
C VAL A 218 -16.28 6.30 -24.95
N GLN A 219 -15.44 7.08 -24.26
CA GLN A 219 -14.07 7.37 -24.72
C GLN A 219 -13.20 6.12 -24.75
N ALA A 220 -13.39 5.20 -23.81
CA ALA A 220 -12.59 3.98 -23.70
C ALA A 220 -13.07 2.85 -24.60
N GLU A 221 -14.39 2.67 -24.72
CA GLU A 221 -15.01 1.48 -25.32
C GLU A 221 -15.83 1.79 -26.58
N GLY A 222 -16.11 3.06 -26.86
CA GLY A 222 -17.03 3.49 -27.91
C GLY A 222 -18.50 3.49 -27.46
N GLU A 223 -19.33 4.18 -28.24
CA GLU A 223 -20.77 4.31 -27.93
C GLU A 223 -21.54 3.00 -28.19
N GLU A 224 -21.04 2.17 -29.11
CA GLU A 224 -21.59 0.86 -29.48
C GLU A 224 -21.67 -0.12 -28.29
N ALA A 225 -20.75 0.03 -27.32
CA ALA A 225 -20.62 -0.82 -26.15
C ALA A 225 -21.61 -0.45 -25.02
N LEU A 226 -22.35 0.66 -25.18
CA LEU A 226 -23.39 1.05 -24.22
C LEU A 226 -24.61 0.13 -24.35
N GLY A 227 -25.06 -0.38 -23.21
CA GLY A 227 -26.26 -1.19 -23.15
C GLY A 227 -26.23 -2.12 -21.95
N PRO A 228 -27.34 -2.22 -21.19
CA PRO A 228 -27.42 -3.15 -20.08
C PRO A 228 -27.18 -4.58 -20.53
N GLN A 229 -26.34 -5.31 -19.79
CA GLN A 229 -25.99 -6.69 -20.08
C GLN A 229 -25.99 -7.52 -18.79
N THR A 230 -26.19 -8.84 -18.94
CA THR A 230 -26.00 -9.79 -17.85
C THR A 230 -24.76 -10.61 -18.13
N LEU A 231 -23.75 -10.45 -17.27
CA LEU A 231 -22.48 -11.15 -17.36
C LEU A 231 -22.38 -12.22 -16.27
N SER A 232 -21.30 -13.00 -16.31
CA SER A 232 -20.94 -13.92 -15.24
C SER A 232 -19.74 -13.37 -14.47
N ALA A 233 -19.84 -13.33 -13.14
CA ALA A 233 -18.72 -13.12 -12.23
C ALA A 233 -18.57 -14.40 -11.39
N ALA A 234 -17.49 -15.14 -11.57
CA ALA A 234 -17.23 -16.44 -10.95
C ALA A 234 -18.42 -17.43 -11.04
N GLY A 235 -19.07 -17.47 -12.21
CA GLY A 235 -20.22 -18.34 -12.46
C GLY A 235 -21.57 -17.80 -11.98
N ARG A 236 -21.62 -16.56 -11.47
CA ARG A 236 -22.84 -15.93 -10.93
C ARG A 236 -23.30 -14.77 -11.81
N PRO A 237 -24.62 -14.59 -12.03
CA PRO A 237 -25.11 -13.50 -12.86
C PRO A 237 -24.76 -12.14 -12.24
N LEU A 238 -24.34 -11.19 -13.08
CA LEU A 238 -24.05 -9.81 -12.73
C LEU A 238 -24.72 -8.90 -13.77
N HIS A 239 -25.70 -8.11 -13.34
CA HIS A 239 -26.31 -7.10 -14.19
C HIS A 239 -25.43 -5.86 -14.20
N VAL A 240 -25.08 -5.39 -15.40
CA VAL A 240 -24.18 -4.26 -15.61
C VAL A 240 -24.83 -3.25 -16.55
N GLN A 241 -24.52 -1.97 -16.36
CA GLN A 241 -24.99 -0.88 -17.20
C GLN A 241 -24.39 -0.94 -18.59
N ALA A 242 -23.11 -1.32 -18.68
CA ALA A 242 -22.39 -1.52 -19.92
C ALA A 242 -21.11 -2.34 -19.67
N ALA A 243 -20.63 -3.02 -20.71
CA ALA A 243 -19.38 -3.74 -20.66
C ALA A 243 -18.67 -3.63 -22.00
N GLY A 244 -17.43 -3.16 -21.96
CA GLY A 244 -16.53 -3.14 -23.12
C GLY A 244 -15.41 -4.17 -22.99
N ALA A 245 -14.40 -4.02 -23.84
CA ALA A 245 -13.22 -4.88 -23.90
C ALA A 245 -12.25 -4.65 -22.73
N ALA A 246 -12.12 -3.41 -22.23
CA ALA A 246 -11.21 -3.08 -21.14
C ALA A 246 -11.93 -2.58 -19.86
N LEU A 247 -13.12 -2.00 -19.98
CA LEU A 247 -13.84 -1.34 -18.90
C LEU A 247 -15.21 -1.98 -18.65
N LEU A 248 -15.50 -2.24 -17.36
CA LEU A 248 -16.80 -2.69 -16.90
C LEU A 248 -17.53 -1.54 -16.19
N TRP A 249 -18.83 -1.37 -16.44
CA TRP A 249 -19.67 -0.39 -15.75
C TRP A 249 -20.82 -1.07 -15.01
N ALA A 250 -20.72 -1.10 -13.68
CA ALA A 250 -21.69 -1.75 -12.81
C ALA A 250 -22.18 -0.83 -11.69
N GLY A 251 -23.42 -1.02 -11.24
CA GLY A 251 -23.99 -0.31 -10.09
C GLY A 251 -23.43 -0.83 -8.77
N PHE A 252 -23.31 0.06 -7.78
CA PHE A 252 -22.85 -0.28 -6.45
C PHE A 252 -23.71 -1.38 -5.80
N ASP A 253 -25.01 -1.38 -6.05
CA ASP A 253 -25.93 -2.38 -5.51
C ASP A 253 -25.61 -3.80 -5.99
N GLU A 254 -25.32 -3.96 -7.29
CA GLU A 254 -24.97 -5.25 -7.90
C GLU A 254 -23.59 -5.79 -7.45
N LEU A 255 -22.70 -4.87 -7.08
CA LEU A 255 -21.34 -5.17 -6.64
C LEU A 255 -21.28 -5.43 -5.13
N CYS A 256 -21.84 -4.56 -4.30
CA CYS A 256 -21.58 -4.53 -2.86
C CYS A 256 -22.81 -4.82 -1.99
N ILE A 257 -24.03 -4.52 -2.45
CA ILE A 257 -25.26 -4.86 -1.69
C ILE A 257 -25.68 -6.30 -1.97
N ALA A 258 -25.69 -6.70 -3.24
CA ALA A 258 -25.87 -8.08 -3.65
C ALA A 258 -24.78 -8.97 -3.05
N SER A 259 -25.14 -10.21 -2.77
CA SER A 259 -24.27 -11.14 -2.04
C SER A 259 -23.06 -11.59 -2.85
N ARG A 260 -22.04 -10.74 -3.07
CA ARG A 260 -20.79 -11.09 -3.75
C ARG A 260 -19.74 -11.63 -2.78
N SER A 261 -18.82 -12.42 -3.31
CA SER A 261 -17.65 -12.96 -2.63
C SER A 261 -16.37 -12.36 -3.18
N HIS A 262 -15.26 -12.59 -2.49
CA HIS A 262 -13.93 -12.21 -2.96
C HIS A 262 -13.58 -12.83 -4.33
N LEU A 263 -14.10 -14.03 -4.66
CA LEU A 263 -13.84 -14.67 -5.96
C LEU A 263 -14.51 -13.93 -7.11
N ASP A 264 -15.70 -13.37 -6.89
CA ASP A 264 -16.40 -12.58 -7.91
C ASP A 264 -15.52 -11.39 -8.34
N TYR A 265 -14.96 -10.64 -7.39
CA TYR A 265 -14.10 -9.48 -7.70
C TYR A 265 -12.75 -9.85 -8.32
N LEU A 266 -12.18 -11.00 -7.96
CA LEU A 266 -10.96 -11.49 -8.59
C LEU A 266 -11.19 -11.79 -10.07
N ASP A 267 -12.32 -12.41 -10.41
CA ASP A 267 -12.72 -12.71 -11.78
C ASP A 267 -12.94 -11.41 -12.58
N LEU A 268 -13.66 -10.45 -12.01
CA LEU A 268 -13.83 -9.11 -12.63
C LEU A 268 -12.47 -8.44 -12.89
N ALA A 269 -11.56 -8.48 -11.93
CA ALA A 269 -10.22 -7.90 -12.06
C ALA A 269 -9.30 -8.71 -12.99
N GLU A 270 -9.67 -9.91 -13.43
CA GLU A 270 -8.95 -10.70 -14.44
C GLU A 270 -9.46 -10.37 -15.84
N CYS A 271 -10.78 -10.28 -16.01
CA CYS A 271 -11.44 -9.98 -17.28
C CYS A 271 -11.28 -8.53 -17.73
N TRP A 272 -11.37 -7.56 -16.80
CA TRP A 272 -11.32 -6.14 -17.15
C TRP A 272 -10.09 -5.43 -16.60
N GLN A 273 -9.68 -4.39 -17.32
CA GLN A 273 -8.57 -3.51 -16.95
C GLN A 273 -9.01 -2.39 -16.01
N GLY A 274 -10.31 -2.04 -16.04
CA GLY A 274 -10.91 -1.11 -15.09
C GLY A 274 -12.36 -1.43 -14.75
N LEU A 275 -12.85 -0.79 -13.68
CA LEU A 275 -14.23 -0.88 -13.22
C LEU A 275 -14.77 0.51 -12.88
N ILE A 276 -15.96 0.82 -13.38
CA ILE A 276 -16.81 1.92 -12.93
C ILE A 276 -17.82 1.36 -11.93
N VAL A 277 -17.80 1.91 -10.72
CA VAL A 277 -18.78 1.69 -9.66
C VAL A 277 -19.70 2.90 -9.61
N ASP A 278 -20.93 2.74 -10.10
CA ASP A 278 -21.89 3.83 -10.22
C ASP A 278 -22.97 3.77 -9.15
N GLN A 279 -23.61 4.91 -8.86
CA GLN A 279 -24.70 5.03 -7.87
C GLN A 279 -24.33 4.56 -6.45
N LEU A 280 -23.12 4.89 -5.97
CA LEU A 280 -22.73 4.57 -4.59
C LEU A 280 -23.39 5.55 -3.61
N HIS A 281 -24.37 5.06 -2.86
CA HIS A 281 -24.95 5.77 -1.73
C HIS A 281 -24.17 5.47 -0.46
N THR A 282 -23.49 6.47 0.09
CA THR A 282 -22.54 6.30 1.19
C THR A 282 -23.16 5.77 2.48
N ASP A 283 -24.44 6.01 2.73
CA ASP A 283 -25.18 5.43 3.87
C ASP A 283 -25.18 3.88 3.85
N ALA A 284 -25.10 3.26 2.67
CA ALA A 284 -25.03 1.81 2.54
C ALA A 284 -23.74 1.23 3.14
N LEU A 285 -22.65 2.02 3.20
CA LEU A 285 -21.37 1.62 3.78
C LEU A 285 -21.42 1.54 5.31
N ALA A 286 -22.45 2.07 5.97
CA ALA A 286 -22.63 1.86 7.41
C ALA A 286 -22.93 0.39 7.78
N LYS A 287 -23.36 -0.43 6.81
CA LYS A 287 -23.59 -1.86 7.00
C LYS A 287 -22.28 -2.63 6.87
N ALA A 288 -21.87 -3.34 7.94
CA ALA A 288 -20.59 -4.05 8.00
C ALA A 288 -20.33 -5.01 6.81
N GLN A 289 -21.34 -5.76 6.36
CA GLN A 289 -21.19 -6.68 5.23
C GLN A 289 -20.96 -5.94 3.89
N THR A 290 -21.65 -4.83 3.68
CA THR A 290 -21.50 -3.99 2.49
C THR A 290 -20.15 -3.28 2.50
N LEU A 291 -19.73 -2.75 3.65
CA LEU A 291 -18.41 -2.16 3.83
C LEU A 291 -17.29 -3.17 3.55
N GLN A 292 -17.38 -4.37 4.12
CA GLN A 292 -16.39 -5.42 3.89
C GLN A 292 -16.26 -5.78 2.41
N ARG A 293 -17.38 -5.89 1.69
CA ARG A 293 -17.41 -6.14 0.25
C ARG A 293 -16.79 -5.01 -0.56
N PHE A 294 -17.07 -3.76 -0.18
CA PHE A 294 -16.44 -2.60 -0.81
C PHE A 294 -14.92 -2.57 -0.56
N VAL A 295 -14.47 -2.88 0.66
CA VAL A 295 -13.05 -3.02 0.98
C VAL A 295 -12.40 -4.11 0.13
N TRP A 296 -13.01 -5.29 -0.01
CA TRP A 296 -12.49 -6.35 -0.89
C TRP A 296 -12.35 -5.89 -2.34
N LEU A 297 -13.36 -5.19 -2.87
CA LEU A 297 -13.33 -4.66 -4.23
C LEU A 297 -12.15 -3.69 -4.42
N VAL A 298 -12.00 -2.71 -3.53
CA VAL A 298 -10.89 -1.73 -3.59
C VAL A 298 -9.54 -2.43 -3.50
N ASP A 299 -9.39 -3.35 -2.55
CA ASP A 299 -8.16 -4.08 -2.30
C ASP A 299 -7.72 -4.89 -3.53
N ILE A 300 -8.64 -5.68 -4.10
CA ILE A 300 -8.36 -6.53 -5.25
C ILE A 300 -7.98 -5.69 -6.47
N PHE A 301 -8.74 -4.62 -6.76
CA PHE A 301 -8.47 -3.76 -7.91
C PHE A 301 -7.15 -3.00 -7.75
N TYR A 302 -6.84 -2.55 -6.53
CA TYR A 302 -5.57 -1.91 -6.22
C TYR A 302 -4.39 -2.89 -6.41
N ASP A 303 -4.46 -4.09 -5.81
CA ASP A 303 -3.37 -5.08 -5.85
C ASP A 303 -3.13 -5.60 -7.28
N ARG A 304 -4.20 -5.73 -8.08
CA ARG A 304 -4.14 -6.12 -9.51
C ARG A 304 -3.77 -4.96 -10.45
N LYS A 305 -3.53 -3.76 -9.92
CA LYS A 305 -3.21 -2.54 -10.69
C LYS A 305 -4.25 -2.25 -11.79
N ARG A 306 -5.54 -2.38 -11.43
CA ARG A 306 -6.70 -2.08 -12.28
C ARG A 306 -7.21 -0.68 -12.00
N ALA A 307 -7.77 -0.01 -13.02
CA ALA A 307 -8.40 1.28 -12.83
C ALA A 307 -9.72 1.12 -12.05
N LEU A 308 -9.99 2.05 -11.13
CA LEU A 308 -11.24 2.10 -10.39
C LEU A 308 -11.80 3.51 -10.49
N PHE A 309 -13.05 3.60 -10.93
CA PHE A 309 -13.82 4.83 -11.03
C PHE A 309 -15.06 4.69 -10.14
N ILE A 310 -15.40 5.73 -9.37
CA ILE A 310 -16.49 5.66 -8.39
C ILE A 310 -17.33 6.90 -8.50
N ALA A 311 -18.64 6.75 -8.72
CA ALA A 311 -19.61 7.83 -8.61
C ALA A 311 -20.43 7.64 -7.33
N SER A 312 -20.41 8.65 -6.44
CA SER A 312 -21.03 8.58 -5.12
C SER A 312 -21.80 9.84 -4.75
N ASP A 313 -22.78 9.70 -3.86
CA ASP A 313 -23.62 10.83 -3.41
C ASP A 313 -22.84 11.86 -2.60
N GLN A 314 -21.81 11.42 -1.88
CA GLN A 314 -20.85 12.25 -1.17
C GLN A 314 -19.41 11.80 -1.45
N PRO A 315 -18.39 12.65 -1.22
CA PRO A 315 -16.99 12.25 -1.37
C PRO A 315 -16.65 11.00 -0.54
N ILE A 316 -16.26 9.92 -1.22
CA ILE A 316 -16.05 8.59 -0.62
C ILE A 316 -15.04 8.60 0.54
N ALA A 317 -14.00 9.43 0.45
CA ALA A 317 -12.99 9.56 1.51
C ALA A 317 -13.59 10.13 2.80
N THR A 318 -14.49 11.13 2.69
CA THR A 318 -15.19 11.72 3.82
C THR A 318 -16.14 10.71 4.47
N ALA A 319 -16.90 9.97 3.66
CA ALA A 319 -17.81 8.93 4.14
C ALA A 319 -17.09 7.83 4.92
N LEU A 320 -15.98 7.30 4.38
CA LEU A 320 -15.20 6.25 5.05
C LEU A 320 -14.49 6.75 6.32
N SER A 321 -14.00 7.99 6.33
CA SER A 321 -13.39 8.58 7.53
C SER A 321 -14.38 8.67 8.70
N GLY A 322 -15.67 8.88 8.40
CA GLY A 322 -16.74 8.87 9.41
C GLY A 322 -17.03 7.49 10.02
N LEU A 323 -16.50 6.41 9.43
CA LEU A 323 -16.74 5.02 9.84
C LEU A 323 -15.53 4.38 10.56
N GLU A 324 -14.40 5.09 10.69
CA GLU A 324 -13.15 4.57 11.28
C GLU A 324 -13.28 4.08 12.74
N GLY A 325 -14.30 4.53 13.48
CA GLY A 325 -14.55 4.09 14.85
C GLY A 325 -14.94 2.61 14.99
N ALA A 326 -15.39 1.96 13.91
CA ALA A 326 -15.83 0.55 13.91
C ALA A 326 -14.90 -0.41 13.14
N HIS A 327 -14.07 0.11 12.23
CA HIS A 327 -13.19 -0.68 11.36
C HIS A 327 -11.92 0.12 11.02
N ASP A 328 -10.75 -0.54 10.99
CA ASP A 328 -9.52 0.09 10.47
C ASP A 328 -9.61 0.23 8.94
N LEU A 329 -10.05 1.41 8.49
CA LEU A 329 -10.21 1.77 7.07
C LEU A 329 -9.04 2.59 6.53
N SER A 330 -8.01 2.83 7.34
CA SER A 330 -6.86 3.68 6.99
C SER A 330 -6.12 3.17 5.74
N ARG A 331 -6.07 1.85 5.57
CA ARG A 331 -5.52 1.17 4.39
C ARG A 331 -6.36 1.43 3.14
N THR A 332 -7.66 1.23 3.22
CA THR A 332 -8.61 1.46 2.10
C THR A 332 -8.58 2.92 1.65
N LEU A 333 -8.62 3.86 2.60
CA LEU A 333 -8.51 5.29 2.33
C LEU A 333 -7.19 5.65 1.64
N SER A 334 -6.09 5.05 2.08
CA SER A 334 -4.78 5.26 1.45
C SER A 334 -4.73 4.75 0.02
N ARG A 335 -5.28 3.56 -0.25
CA ARG A 335 -5.37 2.98 -1.60
C ARG A 335 -6.21 3.85 -2.52
N LEU A 336 -7.38 4.30 -2.05
CA LEU A 336 -8.26 5.20 -2.81
C LEU A 336 -7.58 6.54 -3.14
N ALA A 337 -6.84 7.11 -2.19
CA ALA A 337 -6.07 8.33 -2.42
C ALA A 337 -4.96 8.12 -3.45
N GLU A 338 -4.25 6.99 -3.38
CA GLU A 338 -3.21 6.65 -4.36
C GLU A 338 -3.80 6.45 -5.75
N MET A 339 -4.91 5.72 -5.88
CA MET A 339 -5.59 5.48 -7.16
C MET A 339 -6.01 6.78 -7.88
N GLN A 340 -6.25 7.87 -7.14
CA GLN A 340 -6.53 9.20 -7.72
C GLN A 340 -5.28 9.99 -8.13
N SER A 341 -4.10 9.57 -7.69
CA SER A 341 -2.85 10.28 -7.96
C SER A 341 -2.32 9.97 -9.36
N ARG A 342 -1.60 10.93 -9.98
CA ARG A 342 -0.85 10.69 -11.23
C ARG A 342 0.23 9.61 -11.11
N ALA A 343 0.70 9.36 -9.89
CA ALA A 343 1.75 8.38 -9.63
C ALA A 343 1.24 6.93 -9.71
N TYR A 344 -0.08 6.73 -9.68
CA TYR A 344 -0.66 5.40 -9.76
C TYR A 344 -0.64 4.87 -11.20
N SER A 345 0.35 4.01 -11.47
CA SER A 345 0.43 3.25 -12.71
C SER A 345 -0.57 2.10 -12.70
N ASN A 346 -1.53 2.13 -13.62
CA ASN A 346 -2.47 1.03 -13.85
C ASN A 346 -2.45 0.59 -15.32
N ARG A 347 -2.99 -0.61 -15.59
CA ARG A 347 -2.95 -1.18 -16.95
C ARG A 347 -3.85 -0.48 -17.96
N PHE A 348 -4.97 0.08 -17.50
CA PHE A 348 -5.94 0.77 -18.35
C PHE A 348 -5.36 2.07 -18.92
N ASP A 349 -4.82 2.94 -18.07
CA ASP A 349 -4.19 4.21 -18.49
C ASP A 349 -2.95 3.97 -19.37
N GLY A 350 -2.20 2.88 -19.15
CA GLY A 350 -1.04 2.52 -19.98
C GLY A 350 -1.42 2.03 -21.38
N ALA A 351 -2.54 1.31 -21.51
CA ALA A 351 -3.05 0.85 -22.80
C ALA A 351 -3.58 2.02 -23.65
N GLU A 352 -4.30 2.98 -23.05
CA GLU A 352 -4.73 4.19 -23.75
C GLU A 352 -3.56 5.07 -24.18
N ALA A 353 -2.55 5.30 -23.33
CA ALA A 353 -1.38 6.12 -23.68
C ALA A 353 -0.58 5.55 -24.88
N SER A 354 -0.56 4.22 -25.04
CA SER A 354 0.05 3.56 -26.19
C SER A 354 -0.82 3.62 -27.46
N ALA A 355 -2.15 3.64 -27.31
CA ALA A 355 -3.08 3.88 -28.43
C ALA A 355 -3.02 5.33 -28.93
N GLU A 356 -2.94 6.32 -28.03
CA GLU A 356 -2.78 7.75 -28.37
C GLU A 356 -1.41 8.05 -29.01
N ALA A 357 -0.33 7.40 -28.55
CA ALA A 357 1.00 7.56 -29.15
C ALA A 357 1.10 7.00 -30.58
N THR A 358 0.21 6.07 -30.96
CA THR A 358 0.17 5.46 -32.30
C THR A 358 -0.70 6.26 -33.27
N THR A 359 -1.42 7.29 -32.79
CA THR A 359 -2.36 8.10 -33.58
C THR A 359 -1.89 9.54 -33.84
N CYS A 360 -0.64 9.90 -33.48
CA CYS A 360 -0.02 11.13 -33.97
C CYS A 360 0.61 10.89 -35.36
N PRO A 361 0.19 11.63 -36.41
CA PRO A 361 0.70 11.48 -37.78
C PRO A 361 2.14 11.96 -37.97
#